data_AF-A0A6A7FW36-F1
#
_entry.id   AF-A0A6A7FW36-F1
#
_cell.length_a   1.000
_cell.length_b   1.000
_cell.length_c   1.000
_cell.angle_alpha   90.00
_cell.angle_beta   90.00
_cell.angle_gamma   90.00
#
_symmetry.space_group_name_H-M   'P 1'
#
loop_
_entity.id
_entity.type
_entity.pdbx_description
1 polymer ?
#
loop_
_entity_poly.entity_id
_entity_poly.type
_entity_poly.pdbx_seq_one_letter_code
_entity_poly.pdbx_strand_id
1 'polypeptide(L)'
;AADGVGEAVSAADGVGEVTSAAAGAADVTSGTAAAAALTPDSAATLTDGIEYIPLPPVPFAGGVDPSTLTALGEPSLASLGLAGYSPVGLVQMALESIHVYLDLPWYGSIALATIILRLLLFPVVIIAQRNAAKLANVSPQMQVLQLKMTEARQAGDQLQVARYTNELVLFMKEKNVNPIKSMLVPLAQAPVFISMFVGLRRCATLPVMSMATGGALWFTDLTVADPYYLLPVMTSITMYLTIQLGTEVGRMQAAGETARIMFTVMRFMPIIFFPFMINFPAAVLCYWFTTNIMSLSQAMILKVPVIRDFFNIPVLVKHNPDNLPMTKEQNKKSTVQAAKDAWKNFQVTRQLQDRQRYDEVRFAKAGTAPIVRTYKYDPTITSKTKAKRNSIISTKATIKQ
;
A
#
# COMPACT_ATOMS: atom_id res chain seq x y z
N ALA A 1 -17.46 32.93 33.56
CA ALA A 1 -16.89 33.24 32.24
C ALA A 1 -16.94 31.93 31.45
N ALA A 2 -18.05 31.53 30.83
CA ALA A 2 -18.83 32.24 29.80
C ALA A 2 -17.92 32.71 28.66
N ASP A 3 -17.83 31.95 27.57
CA ASP A 3 -18.65 32.25 26.38
C ASP A 3 -18.73 31.05 25.42
N GLY A 4 -19.90 30.92 24.80
CA GLY A 4 -20.20 30.00 23.71
C GLY A 4 -20.67 30.78 22.48
N VAL A 5 -21.53 30.13 21.70
CA VAL A 5 -22.22 30.57 20.46
C VAL A 5 -21.34 30.39 19.21
N GLY A 6 -21.76 29.78 18.10
CA GLY A 6 -23.06 29.39 17.51
C GLY A 6 -22.90 29.58 15.98
N GLU A 7 -23.14 28.58 15.13
CA GLU A 7 -24.33 28.42 14.26
C GLU A 7 -24.58 29.65 13.34
N ALA A 8 -24.80 29.62 12.02
CA ALA A 8 -25.45 28.67 11.09
C ALA A 8 -25.05 29.08 9.63
N VAL A 9 -24.87 28.16 8.65
CA VAL A 9 -25.84 27.63 7.64
C VAL A 9 -26.44 28.64 6.63
N SER A 10 -26.32 28.27 5.34
CA SER A 10 -27.29 28.39 4.21
C SER A 10 -26.75 29.16 2.99
N ALA A 11 -26.39 28.47 1.89
CA ALA A 11 -27.18 28.27 0.65
C ALA A 11 -27.18 29.50 -0.29
N ALA A 12 -27.37 29.45 -1.61
CA ALA A 12 -27.21 28.48 -2.69
C ALA A 12 -27.43 29.29 -3.99
N ASP A 13 -26.95 28.74 -5.12
CA ASP A 13 -27.43 28.88 -6.50
C ASP A 13 -27.24 30.15 -7.38
N GLY A 14 -26.96 29.84 -8.67
CA GLY A 14 -27.47 30.58 -9.85
C GLY A 14 -26.41 31.38 -10.64
N VAL A 15 -25.67 30.83 -11.62
CA VAL A 15 -26.01 30.53 -13.04
C VAL A 15 -25.98 31.74 -14.01
N GLY A 16 -25.29 31.56 -15.16
CA GLY A 16 -25.56 32.20 -16.47
C GLY A 16 -24.67 33.40 -16.82
N GLU A 17 -23.64 33.32 -17.67
CA GLU A 17 -23.58 33.07 -19.13
C GLU A 17 -23.78 34.33 -20.02
N VAL A 18 -22.68 34.72 -20.70
CA VAL A 18 -22.47 35.26 -22.07
C VAL A 18 -23.31 36.45 -22.60
N THR A 19 -22.61 37.44 -23.18
CA THR A 19 -22.79 38.09 -24.53
C THR A 19 -21.96 39.40 -24.57
N SER A 20 -21.05 39.65 -25.53
CA SER A 20 -21.12 39.95 -26.98
C SER A 20 -21.15 41.46 -27.33
N ALA A 21 -20.47 41.79 -28.44
CA ALA A 21 -20.53 43.00 -29.29
C ALA A 21 -19.78 44.26 -28.78
N ALA A 22 -18.81 44.86 -29.48
CA ALA A 22 -18.64 45.32 -30.87
C ALA A 22 -19.08 46.79 -31.09
N ALA A 23 -18.32 47.47 -31.97
CA ALA A 23 -18.43 48.88 -32.45
C ALA A 23 -17.86 49.96 -31.51
N GLY A 24 -17.21 51.03 -31.96
CA GLY A 24 -16.90 51.53 -33.29
C GLY A 24 -16.31 52.96 -33.17
N ALA A 25 -15.40 53.27 -34.10
CA ALA A 25 -15.04 54.57 -34.69
C ALA A 25 -15.01 55.92 -33.90
N ALA A 26 -13.86 56.60 -34.13
CA ALA A 26 -13.66 58.04 -34.41
C ALA A 26 -13.80 59.10 -33.29
N ASP A 27 -12.71 59.86 -33.04
CA ASP A 27 -12.44 61.26 -33.47
C ASP A 27 -11.46 61.91 -32.44
N VAL A 28 -10.23 62.35 -32.78
CA VAL A 28 -9.79 63.66 -33.33
C VAL A 28 -8.90 64.46 -32.36
N THR A 29 -7.73 64.86 -32.88
CA THR A 29 -6.81 65.98 -32.49
C THR A 29 -6.05 65.90 -31.15
N SER A 30 -4.81 66.37 -31.00
CA SER A 30 -3.89 67.21 -31.78
C SER A 30 -2.46 67.06 -31.20
N GLY A 31 -1.41 67.36 -31.97
CA GLY A 31 -0.05 67.50 -31.40
C GLY A 31 1.12 67.32 -32.37
N THR A 32 1.31 68.29 -33.25
CA THR A 32 2.27 68.40 -34.36
C THR A 32 3.73 68.63 -33.93
N ALA A 33 4.69 68.06 -34.67
CA ALA A 33 5.97 68.68 -35.10
C ALA A 33 6.65 67.77 -36.16
N ALA A 34 6.40 67.99 -37.46
CA ALA A 34 7.27 68.71 -38.42
C ALA A 34 8.63 67.99 -38.66
N ALA A 35 8.82 67.20 -39.73
CA ALA A 35 8.91 67.50 -41.17
C ALA A 35 10.35 67.72 -41.67
N ALA A 36 10.82 66.83 -42.55
CA ALA A 36 11.43 67.19 -43.84
C ALA A 36 11.78 65.91 -44.63
N ALA A 37 11.06 65.69 -45.73
CA ALA A 37 11.42 64.76 -46.79
C ALA A 37 12.16 65.54 -47.89
N LEU A 38 13.16 64.91 -48.52
CA LEU A 38 13.65 65.27 -49.85
C LEU A 38 13.67 63.99 -50.69
N THR A 39 13.01 64.05 -51.84
CA THR A 39 12.81 62.97 -52.82
C THR A 39 13.84 63.08 -53.97
N PRO A 40 13.86 62.21 -54.99
CA PRO A 40 15.08 61.54 -55.44
C PRO A 40 15.59 62.09 -56.78
N ASP A 41 16.85 61.85 -57.15
CA ASP A 41 17.15 61.62 -58.56
C ASP A 41 18.45 60.86 -58.83
N SER A 42 18.26 59.76 -59.57
CA SER A 42 19.13 59.12 -60.57
C SER A 42 20.65 59.18 -60.45
N ALA A 43 21.24 58.03 -60.11
CA ALA A 43 22.40 57.47 -60.81
C ALA A 43 22.33 55.94 -60.81
N ALA A 44 21.81 55.36 -61.89
CA ALA A 44 22.14 53.99 -62.29
C ALA A 44 23.60 54.02 -62.84
N THR A 45 24.47 53.01 -62.73
CA THR A 45 24.27 51.58 -62.98
C THR A 45 25.55 50.79 -62.59
N LEU A 46 25.37 49.52 -62.21
CA LEU A 46 26.30 48.36 -62.28
C LEU A 46 27.40 48.17 -61.20
N THR A 47 27.07 47.38 -60.17
CA THR A 47 27.86 46.16 -59.87
C THR A 47 26.92 44.99 -59.60
N ASP A 48 27.13 43.98 -60.42
CA ASP A 48 26.52 42.66 -60.49
C ASP A 48 26.60 41.87 -59.17
N GLY A 49 25.59 41.04 -58.90
CA GLY A 49 25.85 39.68 -58.39
C GLY A 49 25.95 39.41 -56.90
N ILE A 50 25.32 40.18 -55.99
CA ILE A 50 25.09 39.68 -54.62
C ILE A 50 23.63 39.28 -54.47
N GLU A 51 23.39 37.99 -54.68
CA GLU A 51 22.19 37.29 -54.25
C GLU A 51 21.94 37.63 -52.78
N TYR A 52 20.82 38.29 -52.48
CA TYR A 52 20.41 38.59 -51.13
C TYR A 52 20.13 37.26 -50.42
N ILE A 53 21.13 36.75 -49.69
CA ILE A 53 20.95 35.63 -48.78
C ILE A 53 20.08 36.19 -47.64
N PRO A 54 18.84 35.71 -47.44
CA PRO A 54 18.06 36.11 -46.28
C PRO A 54 18.88 35.79 -45.03
N LEU A 55 19.01 36.76 -44.12
CA LEU A 55 19.63 36.52 -42.82
C LEU A 55 19.03 35.23 -42.23
N PRO A 56 19.85 34.29 -41.73
CA PRO A 56 19.31 33.10 -41.10
C PRO A 56 18.31 33.55 -40.03
N PRO A 57 17.15 32.87 -39.91
CA PRO A 57 16.19 33.22 -38.87
C PRO A 57 16.94 33.29 -37.56
N VAL A 58 16.73 34.38 -36.80
CA VAL A 58 17.27 34.49 -35.44
C VAL A 58 17.01 33.16 -34.74
N PRO A 59 18.04 32.49 -34.18
CA PRO A 59 17.80 31.27 -33.43
C PRO A 59 16.71 31.58 -32.41
N PHE A 60 15.70 30.71 -32.36
CA PHE A 60 14.49 30.86 -31.56
C PHE A 60 14.84 31.54 -30.24
N ALA A 61 14.30 32.74 -29.98
CA ALA A 61 14.54 33.51 -28.76
C ALA A 61 13.85 32.87 -27.52
N GLY A 62 13.69 31.56 -27.52
CA GLY A 62 13.49 30.74 -26.34
C GLY A 62 14.80 30.02 -26.06
N GLY A 63 15.82 30.75 -25.61
CA GLY A 63 17.01 30.13 -25.07
C GLY A 63 16.56 29.27 -23.88
N VAL A 64 16.67 27.95 -24.00
CA VAL A 64 16.51 27.08 -22.84
C VAL A 64 17.68 27.41 -21.93
N ASP A 65 17.40 27.96 -20.74
CA ASP A 65 18.42 28.33 -19.78
C ASP A 65 19.37 27.14 -19.59
N PRO A 66 20.70 27.28 -19.82
CA PRO A 66 21.64 26.16 -19.73
C PRO A 66 21.63 25.45 -18.38
N SER A 67 21.20 26.14 -17.33
CA SER A 67 21.01 25.62 -15.97
C SER A 67 19.84 24.63 -15.85
N THR A 68 18.94 24.58 -16.83
CA THR A 68 17.78 23.68 -16.86
C THR A 68 18.04 22.40 -17.65
N LEU A 69 19.14 22.34 -18.41
CA LEU A 69 19.54 21.20 -19.24
C LEU A 69 20.44 20.24 -18.46
N THR A 70 20.29 18.95 -18.74
CA THR A 70 21.17 17.89 -18.31
C THR A 70 22.44 17.83 -19.18
N ALA A 71 23.42 17.03 -18.78
CA ALA A 71 24.65 16.82 -19.58
C ALA A 71 24.38 16.20 -20.97
N LEU A 72 23.22 15.57 -21.16
CA LEU A 72 22.78 15.00 -22.44
C LEU A 72 22.06 16.03 -23.33
N GLY A 73 21.92 17.28 -22.89
CA GLY A 73 21.22 18.34 -23.63
C GLY A 73 19.69 18.27 -23.54
N GLU A 74 19.16 17.43 -22.66
CA GLU A 74 17.72 17.29 -22.41
C GLU A 74 17.28 18.13 -21.21
N PRO A 75 16.02 18.61 -21.15
CA PRO A 75 15.52 19.31 -19.97
C PRO A 75 15.55 18.39 -18.74
N SER A 76 16.10 18.89 -17.63
CA SER A 76 16.16 18.15 -16.38
C SER A 76 14.77 17.89 -15.81
N LEU A 77 14.61 16.80 -15.06
CA LEU A 77 13.36 16.50 -14.36
C LEU A 77 12.98 17.64 -13.39
N ALA A 78 13.96 18.27 -12.75
CA ALA A 78 13.76 19.44 -11.90
C ALA A 78 13.10 20.61 -12.65
N SER A 79 13.53 20.87 -13.90
CA SER A 79 12.96 21.95 -14.73
C SER A 79 11.48 21.71 -15.09
N LEU A 80 11.06 20.45 -15.13
CA LEU A 80 9.68 20.03 -15.42
C LEU A 80 8.80 19.97 -14.14
N GLY A 81 9.30 20.46 -13.00
CA GLY A 81 8.59 20.39 -11.72
C GLY A 81 8.54 18.98 -11.10
N LEU A 82 9.41 18.08 -11.58
CA LEU A 82 9.67 16.77 -10.99
C LEU A 82 10.91 16.88 -10.07
N ALA A 83 11.36 15.79 -9.44
CA ALA A 83 12.63 15.74 -8.69
C ALA A 83 12.75 16.67 -7.44
N GLY A 84 11.72 16.73 -6.59
CA GLY A 84 11.78 17.44 -5.29
C GLY A 84 12.37 16.62 -4.12
N TYR A 85 12.47 17.21 -2.92
CA TYR A 85 13.01 16.56 -1.70
C TYR A 85 12.09 15.48 -1.07
N SER A 86 10.93 15.22 -1.67
CA SER A 86 10.06 14.12 -1.25
C SER A 86 10.65 12.76 -1.65
N PRO A 87 10.26 11.63 -1.01
CA PRO A 87 10.71 10.30 -1.42
C PRO A 87 10.50 10.01 -2.92
N VAL A 88 9.40 10.52 -3.49
CA VAL A 88 9.11 10.42 -4.94
C VAL A 88 10.16 11.17 -5.76
N GLY A 89 10.49 12.39 -5.36
CA GLY A 89 11.44 13.22 -6.09
C GLY A 89 12.88 12.73 -5.94
N LEU A 90 13.27 12.18 -4.78
CA LEU A 90 14.58 11.54 -4.60
C LEU A 90 14.79 10.36 -5.55
N VAL A 91 13.74 9.54 -5.75
CA VAL A 91 13.80 8.44 -6.73
C VAL A 91 13.91 8.97 -8.16
N GLN A 92 13.22 10.06 -8.50
CA GLN A 92 13.34 10.71 -9.80
C GLN A 92 14.75 11.27 -10.04
N MET A 93 15.34 11.95 -9.05
CA MET A 93 16.72 12.43 -9.11
C MET A 93 17.71 11.28 -9.30
N ALA A 94 17.50 10.16 -8.60
CA ALA A 94 18.35 8.98 -8.75
C ALA A 94 18.25 8.36 -10.15
N LEU A 95 17.04 8.29 -10.71
CA LEU A 95 16.81 7.79 -12.08
C LEU A 95 17.47 8.69 -13.13
N GLU A 96 17.28 10.00 -13.03
CA GLU A 96 17.92 10.98 -13.91
C GLU A 96 19.45 10.90 -13.79
N SER A 97 19.98 10.80 -12.58
CA SER A 97 21.43 10.64 -12.37
C SER A 97 21.95 9.38 -13.05
N ILE A 98 21.24 8.25 -12.92
CA ILE A 98 21.63 7.00 -13.60
C ILE A 98 21.57 7.17 -15.12
N HIS A 99 20.52 7.78 -15.65
CA HIS A 99 20.35 8.03 -17.08
C HIS A 99 21.47 8.92 -17.65
N VAL A 100 21.75 10.03 -16.98
CA VAL A 100 22.70 11.05 -17.45
C VAL A 100 24.15 10.62 -17.26
N TYR A 101 24.52 10.07 -16.08
CA TYR A 101 25.93 9.73 -15.81
C TYR A 101 26.38 8.42 -16.44
N LEU A 102 25.47 7.45 -16.61
CA LEU A 102 25.80 6.16 -17.22
C LEU A 102 25.40 6.06 -18.69
N ASP A 103 24.81 7.13 -19.25
CA ASP A 103 24.35 7.21 -20.63
C ASP A 103 23.46 6.00 -21.02
N LEU A 104 22.58 5.61 -20.09
CA LEU A 104 21.71 4.44 -20.26
C LEU A 104 20.33 4.88 -20.75
N PRO A 105 19.70 4.16 -21.70
CA PRO A 105 18.31 4.43 -22.06
C PRO A 105 17.39 4.28 -20.85
N TRP A 106 16.28 5.00 -20.82
CA TRP A 106 15.38 5.08 -19.66
C TRP A 106 14.89 3.72 -19.14
N TYR A 107 14.60 2.74 -20.02
CA TYR A 107 14.25 1.39 -19.58
C TYR A 107 15.38 0.72 -18.77
N GLY A 108 16.63 0.93 -19.20
CA GLY A 108 17.84 0.44 -18.54
C GLY A 108 18.09 1.17 -17.23
N SER A 109 17.89 2.48 -17.19
CA SER A 109 18.00 3.29 -15.97
C SER A 109 16.98 2.87 -14.92
N ILE A 110 15.72 2.62 -15.32
CA ILE A 110 14.67 2.07 -14.46
C ILE A 110 15.08 0.70 -13.92
N ALA A 111 15.56 -0.18 -14.79
CA ALA A 111 15.97 -1.53 -14.39
C ALA A 111 17.16 -1.50 -13.41
N LEU A 112 18.20 -0.70 -13.70
CA LEU A 112 19.39 -0.58 -12.87
C LEU A 112 19.07 0.05 -11.50
N ALA A 113 18.28 1.13 -11.47
CA ALA A 113 17.81 1.74 -10.23
C ALA A 113 17.07 0.72 -9.36
N THR A 114 16.22 -0.12 -9.99
CA THR A 114 15.51 -1.20 -9.31
C THR A 114 16.47 -2.22 -8.72
N ILE A 115 17.49 -2.64 -9.47
CA ILE A 115 18.50 -3.60 -9.01
C ILE A 115 19.24 -3.05 -7.80
N ILE A 116 19.75 -1.82 -7.87
CA ILE A 116 20.47 -1.15 -6.77
C ILE A 116 19.59 -1.11 -5.51
N LEU A 117 18.35 -0.65 -5.65
CA LEU A 117 17.40 -0.56 -4.55
C LEU A 117 17.08 -1.93 -3.94
N ARG A 118 16.97 -2.97 -4.76
CA ARG A 118 16.78 -4.35 -4.28
C ARG A 118 18.00 -4.93 -3.58
N LEU A 119 19.20 -4.54 -3.99
CA LEU A 119 20.43 -4.90 -3.29
C LEU A 119 20.53 -4.18 -1.94
N LEU A 120 20.15 -2.90 -1.86
CA LEU A 120 20.10 -2.15 -0.61
C LEU A 120 19.10 -2.75 0.40
N LEU A 121 17.96 -3.25 -0.08
CA LEU A 121 16.96 -3.91 0.77
C LEU A 121 17.29 -5.39 1.07
N PHE A 122 18.30 -5.98 0.44
CA PHE A 122 18.63 -7.40 0.59
C PHE A 122 18.94 -7.83 2.04
N PRO A 123 19.64 -7.04 2.88
CA PRO A 123 19.83 -7.37 4.29
C PRO A 123 18.50 -7.55 5.06
N VAL A 124 17.50 -6.73 4.74
CA VAL A 124 16.16 -6.84 5.34
C VAL A 124 15.49 -8.15 4.93
N VAL A 125 15.65 -8.56 3.66
CA VAL A 125 15.17 -9.85 3.16
C VAL A 125 15.81 -11.01 3.92
N ILE A 126 17.13 -10.97 4.19
CA ILE A 126 17.83 -12.00 4.96
C ILE A 126 17.28 -12.09 6.40
N ILE A 127 17.08 -10.94 7.07
CA ILE A 127 16.53 -10.91 8.44
C ILE A 127 15.14 -11.56 8.48
N ALA A 128 14.27 -11.19 7.55
CA ALA A 128 12.93 -11.76 7.46
C ALA A 128 12.97 -13.26 7.17
N GLN A 129 13.85 -13.72 6.26
CA GLN A 129 14.01 -15.13 5.91
C GLN A 129 14.56 -15.98 7.07
N ARG A 130 15.52 -15.47 7.86
CA ARG A 130 15.98 -16.13 9.09
C ARG A 130 14.85 -16.35 10.08
N ASN A 131 14.07 -15.29 10.35
CA ASN A 131 12.94 -15.38 11.26
C ASN A 131 11.85 -16.32 10.70
N ALA A 132 11.61 -16.25 9.40
CA ALA A 132 10.66 -17.10 8.71
C ALA A 132 11.00 -18.60 8.84
N ALA A 133 12.27 -18.97 8.67
CA ALA A 133 12.72 -20.35 8.86
C ALA A 133 12.54 -20.83 10.31
N LYS A 134 12.91 -20.00 11.30
CA LYS A 134 12.67 -20.32 12.72
C LYS A 134 11.19 -20.52 13.02
N LEU A 135 10.34 -19.64 12.49
CA LEU A 135 8.90 -19.68 12.67
C LEU A 135 8.29 -20.95 12.04
N ALA A 136 8.74 -21.33 10.84
CA ALA A 136 8.32 -22.56 10.18
C ALA A 136 8.72 -23.81 10.98
N ASN A 137 9.90 -23.83 11.60
CA ASN A 137 10.35 -24.97 12.40
C ASN A 137 9.51 -25.16 13.67
N VAL A 138 9.03 -24.08 14.29
CA VAL A 138 8.19 -24.14 15.51
C VAL A 138 6.68 -24.08 15.22
N SER A 139 6.27 -23.96 13.96
CA SER A 139 4.87 -23.79 13.59
C SER A 139 3.92 -24.90 14.06
N PRO A 140 4.31 -26.19 14.16
CA PRO A 140 3.40 -27.22 14.67
C PRO A 140 3.01 -26.98 16.13
N GLN A 141 3.95 -26.54 16.97
CA GLN A 141 3.70 -26.29 18.39
C GLN A 141 2.82 -25.05 18.59
N MET A 142 3.04 -24.00 17.79
CA MET A 142 2.16 -22.84 17.76
C MET A 142 0.74 -23.22 17.31
N GLN A 143 0.60 -24.13 16.34
CA GLN A 143 -0.70 -24.60 15.88
C GLN A 143 -1.49 -25.32 16.98
N VAL A 144 -0.85 -26.20 17.77
CA VAL A 144 -1.50 -26.86 18.92
C VAL A 144 -2.12 -25.81 19.86
N LEU A 145 -1.36 -24.77 20.18
CA LEU A 145 -1.78 -23.75 21.13
C LEU A 145 -2.90 -22.86 20.56
N GLN A 146 -2.86 -22.58 19.26
CA GLN A 146 -3.95 -21.89 18.56
C GLN A 146 -5.23 -22.71 18.51
N LEU A 147 -5.14 -24.04 18.41
CA LEU A 147 -6.31 -24.93 18.46
C LEU A 147 -6.94 -24.92 19.85
N LYS A 148 -6.14 -25.08 20.92
CA LYS A 148 -6.62 -24.97 22.30
C LYS A 148 -7.30 -23.62 22.58
N MET A 149 -6.74 -22.52 22.06
CA MET A 149 -7.34 -21.19 22.14
C MET A 149 -8.69 -21.12 21.40
N THR A 150 -8.79 -21.77 20.23
CA THR A 150 -10.03 -21.81 19.45
C THR A 150 -11.11 -22.63 20.15
N GLU A 151 -10.75 -23.80 20.69
CA GLU A 151 -11.65 -24.64 21.49
C GLU A 151 -12.16 -23.91 22.74
N ALA A 152 -11.27 -23.24 23.48
CA ALA A 152 -11.65 -22.42 24.63
C ALA A 152 -12.59 -21.27 24.26
N ARG A 153 -12.35 -20.62 23.11
CA ARG A 153 -13.23 -19.56 22.59
C ARG A 153 -14.62 -20.12 22.25
N GLN A 154 -14.69 -21.29 21.62
CA GLN A 154 -15.95 -21.95 21.29
C GLN A 154 -16.71 -22.40 22.55
N ALA A 155 -15.99 -22.82 23.59
CA ALA A 155 -16.56 -23.14 24.90
C ALA A 155 -16.98 -21.88 25.71
N GLY A 156 -16.63 -20.67 25.24
CA GLY A 156 -16.94 -19.42 25.93
C GLY A 156 -16.03 -19.10 27.12
N ASP A 157 -14.97 -19.89 27.34
CA ASP A 157 -14.05 -19.74 28.47
C ASP A 157 -12.96 -18.69 28.17
N GLN A 158 -13.25 -17.43 28.53
CA GLN A 158 -12.34 -16.31 28.31
C GLN A 158 -11.04 -16.41 29.09
N LEU A 159 -11.06 -17.05 30.26
CA LEU A 159 -9.88 -17.20 31.10
C LEU A 159 -8.87 -18.14 30.43
N GLN A 160 -9.35 -19.25 29.88
CA GLN A 160 -8.50 -20.18 29.12
C GLN A 160 -8.00 -19.54 27.83
N VAL A 161 -8.82 -18.75 27.13
CA VAL A 161 -8.36 -17.99 25.95
C VAL A 161 -7.20 -17.06 26.31
N ALA A 162 -7.33 -16.29 27.40
CA ALA A 162 -6.26 -15.40 27.87
C ALA A 162 -5.00 -16.18 28.28
N ARG A 163 -5.17 -17.32 28.95
CA ARG A 163 -4.07 -18.21 29.35
C ARG A 163 -3.30 -18.73 28.13
N TYR A 164 -3.98 -19.33 27.16
CA TYR A 164 -3.34 -19.86 25.94
C TYR A 164 -2.73 -18.75 25.08
N THR A 165 -3.33 -17.55 25.07
CA THR A 165 -2.73 -16.38 24.41
C THR A 165 -1.40 -15.99 25.05
N ASN A 166 -1.35 -15.92 26.38
CA ASN A 166 -0.12 -15.62 27.11
C ASN A 166 0.94 -16.72 26.92
N GLU A 167 0.55 -17.99 26.97
CA GLU A 167 1.42 -19.13 26.70
C GLU A 167 2.02 -19.04 25.28
N LEU A 168 1.23 -18.59 24.29
CA LEU A 168 1.71 -18.44 22.91
C LEU A 168 2.75 -17.31 22.80
N VAL A 169 2.52 -16.20 23.49
CA VAL A 169 3.47 -15.09 23.54
C VAL A 169 4.76 -15.50 24.24
N LEU A 170 4.68 -16.21 25.36
CA LEU A 170 5.84 -16.73 26.08
C LEU A 170 6.62 -17.72 25.22
N PHE A 171 5.92 -18.67 24.59
CA PHE A 171 6.52 -19.63 23.66
C PHE A 171 7.27 -18.94 22.51
N MET A 172 6.66 -17.93 21.88
CA MET A 172 7.31 -17.16 20.81
C MET A 172 8.57 -16.43 21.32
N LYS A 173 8.53 -15.87 22.54
CA LYS A 173 9.69 -15.22 23.18
C LYS A 173 10.79 -16.21 23.49
N GLU A 174 10.48 -17.36 24.09
CA GLU A 174 11.43 -18.44 24.41
C GLU A 174 12.13 -18.96 23.14
N LYS A 175 11.36 -19.18 22.07
CA LYS A 175 11.89 -19.61 20.77
C LYS A 175 12.49 -18.47 19.94
N ASN A 176 12.50 -17.24 20.47
CA ASN A 176 13.04 -16.05 19.81
C ASN A 176 12.48 -15.83 18.38
N VAL A 177 11.20 -16.10 18.20
CA VAL A 177 10.47 -15.90 16.94
C VAL A 177 9.52 -14.71 17.06
N ASN A 178 9.43 -13.90 16.01
CA ASN A 178 8.50 -12.76 15.97
C ASN A 178 7.77 -12.70 14.63
N PRO A 179 6.44 -12.84 14.58
CA PRO A 179 5.67 -12.73 13.33
C PRO A 179 5.90 -11.42 12.56
N ILE A 180 6.12 -10.30 13.27
CA ILE A 180 6.37 -8.98 12.67
C ILE A 180 7.70 -8.95 11.90
N LYS A 181 8.73 -9.67 12.38
CA LYS A 181 10.01 -9.76 11.67
C LYS A 181 9.85 -10.40 10.29
N SER A 182 8.91 -11.33 10.13
CA SER A 182 8.58 -11.91 8.81
C SER A 182 7.87 -10.92 7.89
N MET A 183 7.23 -9.88 8.44
CA MET A 183 6.53 -8.82 7.68
C MET A 183 7.44 -7.62 7.35
N LEU A 184 8.72 -7.64 7.74
CA LEU A 184 9.64 -6.52 7.50
C LEU A 184 9.86 -6.24 6.01
N VAL A 185 9.89 -7.27 5.17
CA VAL A 185 10.11 -7.10 3.72
C VAL A 185 8.99 -6.29 3.06
N PRO A 186 7.70 -6.70 3.15
CA PRO A 186 6.64 -5.90 2.55
C PRO A 186 6.52 -4.51 3.18
N LEU A 187 6.80 -4.35 4.48
CA LEU A 187 6.78 -3.05 5.15
C LEU A 187 7.87 -2.10 4.64
N ALA A 188 9.09 -2.61 4.42
CA ALA A 188 10.19 -1.82 3.86
C ALA A 188 10.01 -1.55 2.35
N GLN A 189 9.41 -2.51 1.64
CA GLN A 189 9.20 -2.42 0.20
C GLN A 189 8.05 -1.48 -0.19
N ALA A 190 6.99 -1.38 0.62
CA ALA A 190 5.80 -0.59 0.26
C ALA A 190 6.09 0.91 0.04
N PRO A 191 6.80 1.64 0.93
CA PRO A 191 7.13 3.06 0.70
C PRO A 191 7.99 3.27 -0.54
N VAL A 192 8.93 2.34 -0.77
CA VAL A 192 9.83 2.35 -1.92
C VAL A 192 9.05 2.14 -3.23
N PHE A 193 8.17 1.14 -3.24
CA PHE A 193 7.31 0.83 -4.38
C PHE A 193 6.37 2.01 -4.70
N ILE A 194 5.72 2.58 -3.68
CA ILE A 194 4.84 3.75 -3.84
C ILE A 194 5.63 4.93 -4.42
N SER A 195 6.83 5.20 -3.90
CA SER A 195 7.66 6.31 -4.35
C SER A 195 8.05 6.17 -5.82
N MET A 196 8.50 4.98 -6.21
CA MET A 196 8.88 4.68 -7.60
C MET A 196 7.66 4.66 -8.54
N PHE A 197 6.55 4.06 -8.12
CA PHE A 197 5.31 4.03 -8.89
C PHE A 197 4.78 5.44 -9.17
N VAL A 198 4.65 6.27 -8.13
CA VAL A 198 4.18 7.66 -8.28
C VAL A 198 5.19 8.48 -9.08
N GLY A 199 6.49 8.28 -8.87
CA GLY A 199 7.55 8.98 -9.58
C GLY A 199 7.49 8.74 -11.08
N LEU A 200 7.48 7.47 -11.50
CA LEU A 200 7.39 7.09 -12.91
C LEU A 200 6.06 7.49 -13.54
N ARG A 201 4.95 7.37 -12.81
CA ARG A 201 3.64 7.80 -13.31
C ARG A 201 3.59 9.31 -13.53
N ARG A 202 4.21 10.11 -12.66
CA ARG A 202 4.33 11.57 -12.85
C ARG A 202 5.21 11.90 -14.06
N CYS A 203 6.33 11.20 -14.24
CA CYS A 203 7.18 11.37 -15.44
C CYS A 203 6.42 11.06 -16.74
N ALA A 204 5.56 10.04 -16.71
CA ALA A 204 4.69 9.70 -17.85
C ALA A 204 3.57 10.73 -18.08
N THR A 205 3.07 11.38 -17.03
CA THR A 205 1.96 12.36 -17.13
C THR A 205 2.43 13.77 -17.51
N LEU A 206 3.65 14.15 -17.14
CA LEU A 206 4.32 15.41 -17.52
C LEU A 206 5.26 15.18 -18.71
N PRO A 207 4.81 14.41 -19.72
CA PRO A 207 5.61 13.54 -20.59
C PRO A 207 7.05 14.00 -20.76
N VAL A 208 7.97 13.31 -20.09
CA VAL A 208 9.40 13.52 -20.27
C VAL A 208 9.74 13.04 -21.68
N MET A 209 10.04 13.96 -22.60
CA MET A 209 10.19 13.66 -24.03
C MET A 209 11.22 12.55 -24.29
N SER A 210 12.31 12.51 -23.53
CA SER A 210 13.31 11.45 -23.68
C SER A 210 12.86 10.07 -23.20
N MET A 211 11.84 9.98 -22.34
CA MET A 211 11.21 8.70 -22.00
C MET A 211 10.31 8.17 -23.12
N ALA A 212 9.81 9.03 -24.01
CA ALA A 212 8.96 8.61 -25.13
C ALA A 212 9.74 7.83 -26.21
N THR A 213 11.06 7.99 -26.26
CA THR A 213 11.95 7.24 -27.16
C THR A 213 12.94 6.34 -26.41
N GLY A 214 12.96 6.40 -25.07
CA GLY A 214 13.92 5.69 -24.21
C GLY A 214 13.52 4.25 -23.82
N GLY A 215 12.52 3.66 -24.48
CA GLY A 215 12.07 2.29 -24.26
C GLY A 215 12.90 1.22 -25.00
N ALA A 216 12.40 -0.02 -25.04
CA ALA A 216 13.10 -1.15 -25.66
C ALA A 216 12.16 -2.09 -26.41
N LEU A 217 12.71 -2.82 -27.38
CA LEU A 217 12.02 -3.89 -28.12
C LEU A 217 10.68 -3.42 -28.70
N TRP A 218 9.54 -3.87 -28.15
CA TRP A 218 8.19 -3.52 -28.59
C TRP A 218 7.54 -2.35 -27.83
N PHE A 219 8.16 -1.90 -26.73
CA PHE A 219 7.66 -0.80 -25.88
C PHE A 219 8.63 0.38 -25.94
N THR A 220 8.73 1.03 -27.10
CA THR A 220 9.66 2.15 -27.33
C THR A 220 9.28 3.39 -26.55
N ASP A 221 7.98 3.63 -26.36
CA ASP A 221 7.46 4.74 -25.57
C ASP A 221 7.10 4.28 -24.15
N LEU A 222 7.83 4.78 -23.17
CA LEU A 222 7.64 4.45 -21.75
C LEU A 222 6.51 5.26 -21.09
N THR A 223 6.03 6.32 -21.73
CA THR A 223 5.05 7.27 -21.19
C THR A 223 3.61 6.81 -21.43
N VAL A 224 3.38 6.01 -22.47
CA VAL A 224 2.08 5.44 -22.82
C VAL A 224 1.93 3.99 -22.35
N ALA A 225 0.70 3.49 -22.37
CA ALA A 225 0.44 2.07 -22.11
C ALA A 225 1.02 1.18 -23.23
N ASP A 226 1.44 -0.04 -22.90
CA ASP A 226 2.01 -0.98 -23.87
C ASP A 226 0.96 -1.33 -24.96
N PRO A 227 1.21 -0.97 -26.24
CA PRO A 227 0.27 -1.19 -27.33
C PRO A 227 -0.08 -2.67 -27.57
N TYR A 228 0.83 -3.59 -27.22
CA TYR A 228 0.67 -5.02 -27.47
C TYR A 228 0.25 -5.80 -26.23
N TYR A 229 0.15 -5.15 -25.07
CA TYR A 229 -0.17 -5.77 -23.78
C TYR A 229 0.78 -6.89 -23.31
N LEU A 230 1.94 -7.08 -23.97
CA LEU A 230 2.92 -8.10 -23.56
C LEU A 230 3.50 -7.77 -22.18
N LEU A 231 3.81 -6.51 -21.90
CA LEU A 231 4.43 -6.06 -20.65
C LEU A 231 3.49 -6.23 -19.44
N PRO A 232 2.18 -5.87 -19.50
CA PRO A 232 1.20 -6.26 -18.48
C PRO A 232 1.11 -7.78 -18.27
N VAL A 233 1.10 -8.58 -19.35
CA VAL A 233 1.00 -10.06 -19.26
C VAL A 233 2.24 -10.63 -18.55
N MET A 234 3.44 -10.21 -18.98
CA MET A 234 4.71 -10.63 -18.37
C MET A 234 4.80 -10.20 -16.90
N THR A 235 4.36 -8.99 -16.58
CA THR A 235 4.31 -8.49 -15.20
C THR A 235 3.34 -9.32 -14.35
N SER A 236 2.16 -9.67 -14.86
CA SER A 236 1.18 -10.51 -14.15
C SER A 236 1.69 -11.93 -13.93
N ILE A 237 2.31 -12.56 -14.94
CA ILE A 237 2.92 -13.89 -14.81
C ILE A 237 4.03 -13.87 -13.75
N THR A 238 4.95 -12.92 -13.83
CA THR A 238 6.06 -12.81 -12.85
C THR A 238 5.57 -12.47 -11.44
N MET A 239 4.49 -11.68 -11.32
CA MET A 239 3.83 -11.40 -10.05
C MET A 239 3.21 -12.66 -9.46
N TYR A 240 2.52 -13.47 -10.28
CA TYR A 240 1.99 -14.76 -9.87
C TYR A 240 3.08 -15.69 -9.35
N LEU A 241 4.20 -15.81 -10.07
CA LEU A 241 5.35 -16.61 -9.63
C LEU A 241 5.94 -16.10 -8.31
N THR A 242 6.06 -14.78 -8.16
CA THR A 242 6.59 -14.14 -6.94
C THR A 242 5.69 -14.43 -5.75
N ILE A 243 4.37 -14.28 -5.93
CA ILE A 243 3.37 -14.61 -4.90
C ILE A 243 3.42 -16.10 -4.57
N GLN A 244 3.48 -16.99 -5.55
CA GLN A 244 3.51 -18.43 -5.30
C GLN A 244 4.74 -18.84 -4.46
N LEU A 245 5.92 -18.33 -4.80
CA LEU A 245 7.12 -18.57 -4.00
C LEU A 245 7.03 -17.97 -2.59
N GLY A 246 6.46 -16.76 -2.44
CA GLY A 246 6.27 -16.13 -1.14
C GLY A 246 5.22 -16.82 -0.26
N THR A 247 4.10 -17.24 -0.85
CA THR A 247 3.01 -17.93 -0.15
C THR A 247 3.37 -19.34 0.29
N GLU A 248 4.30 -20.03 -0.36
CA GLU A 248 4.81 -21.33 0.12
C GLU A 248 5.44 -21.18 1.50
N VAL A 249 6.29 -20.17 1.68
CA VAL A 249 6.92 -19.84 2.97
C VAL A 249 5.87 -19.37 3.99
N GLY A 250 4.93 -18.52 3.57
CA GLY A 250 3.86 -18.00 4.44
C GLY A 250 2.84 -19.07 4.88
N ARG A 251 2.51 -20.04 4.02
CA ARG A 251 1.57 -21.13 4.34
C ARG A 251 2.11 -22.09 5.39
N MET A 252 3.42 -22.31 5.43
CA MET A 252 4.07 -23.12 6.47
C MET A 252 4.01 -22.46 7.85
N GLN A 253 3.79 -21.15 7.90
CA GLN A 253 3.81 -20.33 9.11
C GLN A 253 2.42 -19.98 9.63
N ALA A 254 1.48 -19.78 8.72
CA ALA A 254 0.16 -19.32 9.09
C ALA A 254 -0.76 -20.50 9.39
N ALA A 255 -1.43 -20.39 10.52
CA ALA A 255 -2.36 -21.38 11.01
C ALA A 255 -3.75 -20.74 11.16
N GLY A 256 -4.77 -21.56 10.95
CA GLY A 256 -6.16 -21.12 10.98
C GLY A 256 -6.75 -20.78 9.61
N GLU A 257 -8.06 -20.64 9.64
CA GLU A 257 -8.93 -20.57 8.46
C GLU A 257 -8.78 -19.25 7.68
N THR A 258 -8.63 -18.15 8.40
CA THR A 258 -8.41 -16.80 7.86
C THR A 258 -7.13 -16.72 7.01
N ALA A 259 -6.06 -17.38 7.43
CA ALA A 259 -4.81 -17.39 6.69
C ALA A 259 -4.92 -18.13 5.35
N ARG A 260 -5.67 -19.25 5.31
CA ARG A 260 -5.92 -20.01 4.07
C ARG A 260 -6.68 -19.16 3.05
N ILE A 261 -7.69 -18.42 3.51
CA ILE A 261 -8.45 -17.49 2.66
C ILE A 261 -7.53 -16.39 2.13
N MET A 262 -6.72 -15.76 3.00
CA MET A 262 -5.78 -14.72 2.61
C MET A 262 -4.83 -15.18 1.50
N PHE A 263 -4.20 -16.36 1.64
CA PHE A 263 -3.30 -16.89 0.61
C PHE A 263 -4.02 -17.30 -0.67
N THR A 264 -5.26 -17.77 -0.56
CA THR A 264 -6.10 -18.06 -1.74
C THR A 264 -6.38 -16.78 -2.51
N VAL A 265 -6.78 -15.71 -1.83
CA VAL A 265 -7.02 -14.39 -2.44
C VAL A 265 -5.73 -13.85 -3.07
N MET A 266 -4.59 -13.93 -2.36
CA MET A 266 -3.29 -13.50 -2.90
C MET A 266 -2.92 -14.24 -4.19
N ARG A 267 -3.24 -15.53 -4.31
CA ARG A 267 -2.97 -16.31 -5.54
C ARG A 267 -3.70 -15.78 -6.77
N PHE A 268 -4.92 -15.26 -6.59
CA PHE A 268 -5.71 -14.66 -7.68
C PHE A 268 -5.44 -13.16 -7.86
N MET A 269 -4.66 -12.53 -6.98
CA MET A 269 -4.32 -11.10 -7.06
C MET A 269 -3.78 -10.68 -8.45
N PRO A 270 -2.87 -11.42 -9.11
CA PRO A 270 -2.37 -11.02 -10.43
C PRO A 270 -3.46 -10.95 -11.52
N ILE A 271 -4.47 -11.81 -11.42
CA ILE A 271 -5.61 -11.83 -12.37
C ILE A 271 -6.54 -10.64 -12.09
N ILE A 272 -6.78 -10.35 -10.81
CA ILE A 272 -7.61 -9.21 -10.38
C ILE A 272 -6.98 -7.87 -10.79
N PHE A 273 -5.65 -7.75 -10.66
CA PHE A 273 -4.92 -6.51 -10.99
C PHE A 273 -4.60 -6.34 -12.48
N PHE A 274 -4.64 -7.41 -13.27
CA PHE A 274 -4.33 -7.38 -14.71
C PHE A 274 -5.09 -6.29 -15.51
N PRO A 275 -6.43 -6.14 -15.42
CA PRO A 275 -7.14 -5.10 -16.18
C PRO A 275 -6.72 -3.67 -15.80
N PHE A 276 -6.26 -3.45 -14.57
CA PHE A 276 -5.72 -2.16 -14.15
C PHE A 276 -4.32 -1.93 -14.75
N MET A 277 -3.49 -2.97 -14.80
CA MET A 277 -2.13 -2.89 -15.37
C MET A 277 -2.12 -2.50 -16.85
N ILE A 278 -3.14 -2.91 -17.62
CA ILE A 278 -3.27 -2.56 -19.04
C ILE A 278 -3.28 -1.04 -19.27
N ASN A 279 -3.79 -0.26 -18.31
CA ASN A 279 -3.92 1.18 -18.43
C ASN A 279 -2.70 1.94 -17.86
N PHE A 280 -1.68 1.25 -17.37
CA PHE A 280 -0.51 1.89 -16.79
C PHE A 280 0.56 2.18 -17.84
N PRO A 281 1.29 3.31 -17.71
CA PRO A 281 2.45 3.60 -18.54
C PRO A 281 3.47 2.46 -18.52
N ALA A 282 4.09 2.19 -19.66
CA ALA A 282 5.10 1.13 -19.79
C ALA A 282 6.29 1.33 -18.83
N ALA A 283 6.65 2.57 -18.46
CA ALA A 283 7.64 2.85 -17.42
C ALA A 283 7.35 2.13 -16.10
N VAL A 284 6.10 2.23 -15.63
CA VAL A 284 5.66 1.66 -14.36
C VAL A 284 5.70 0.13 -14.41
N LEU A 285 5.28 -0.45 -15.53
CA LEU A 285 5.30 -1.90 -15.72
C LEU A 285 6.72 -2.44 -15.93
N CYS A 286 7.60 -1.69 -16.58
CA CYS A 286 9.03 -2.03 -16.70
C CYS A 286 9.69 -2.13 -15.32
N TYR A 287 9.41 -1.15 -14.45
CA TYR A 287 9.81 -1.18 -13.04
C TYR A 287 9.26 -2.41 -12.32
N TRP A 288 7.95 -2.66 -12.43
CA TRP A 288 7.30 -3.75 -11.71
C TRP A 288 7.77 -5.12 -12.19
N PHE A 289 7.92 -5.30 -13.50
CA PHE A 289 8.48 -6.50 -14.09
C PHE A 289 9.90 -6.78 -13.55
N THR A 290 10.79 -5.78 -13.61
CA THR A 290 12.18 -5.91 -13.11
C THR A 290 12.19 -6.22 -11.60
N THR A 291 11.31 -5.57 -10.84
CA THR A 291 11.09 -5.80 -9.41
C THR A 291 10.69 -7.25 -9.13
N ASN A 292 9.82 -7.85 -9.94
CA ASN A 292 9.42 -9.25 -9.80
C ASN A 292 10.58 -10.19 -10.15
N ILE A 293 11.31 -9.94 -11.24
CA ILE A 293 12.49 -10.74 -11.62
C ILE A 293 13.54 -10.72 -10.51
N MET A 294 13.79 -9.56 -9.90
CA MET A 294 14.70 -9.46 -8.76
C MET A 294 14.19 -10.22 -7.54
N SER A 295 12.88 -10.16 -7.22
CA SER A 295 12.29 -10.97 -6.14
C SER A 295 12.48 -12.47 -6.39
N LEU A 296 12.20 -12.94 -7.61
CA LEU A 296 12.37 -14.35 -7.99
C LEU A 296 13.83 -14.76 -7.87
N SER A 297 14.75 -13.93 -8.37
CA SER A 297 16.18 -14.18 -8.30
C SER A 297 16.67 -14.28 -6.86
N GLN A 298 16.30 -13.33 -6.01
CA GLN A 298 16.62 -13.35 -4.57
C GLN A 298 16.04 -14.60 -3.88
N ALA A 299 14.80 -14.97 -4.21
CA ALA A 299 14.17 -16.17 -3.65
C ALA A 299 14.88 -17.46 -4.07
N MET A 300 15.31 -17.57 -5.33
CA MET A 300 16.05 -18.74 -5.84
C MET A 300 17.45 -18.83 -5.24
N ILE A 301 18.16 -17.71 -5.13
CA ILE A 301 19.47 -17.61 -4.48
C ILE A 301 19.38 -18.10 -3.01
N LEU A 302 18.37 -17.65 -2.26
CA LEU A 302 18.18 -18.04 -0.86
C LEU A 302 17.62 -19.46 -0.66
N LYS A 303 17.34 -20.22 -1.73
CA LYS A 303 17.06 -21.66 -1.67
C LYS A 303 18.33 -22.50 -1.70
N VAL A 304 19.46 -21.98 -2.19
CA VAL A 304 20.73 -22.72 -2.27
C VAL A 304 21.31 -22.94 -0.86
N PRO A 305 21.58 -24.18 -0.42
CA PRO A 305 22.05 -24.49 0.94
C PRO A 305 23.31 -23.72 1.34
N VAL A 306 24.31 -23.66 0.45
CA VAL A 306 25.58 -22.95 0.70
C VAL A 306 25.36 -21.48 1.06
N ILE A 307 24.42 -20.82 0.36
CA ILE A 307 24.09 -19.40 0.59
C ILE A 307 23.29 -19.24 1.88
N ARG A 308 22.41 -20.19 2.19
CA ARG A 308 21.67 -20.21 3.46
C ARG A 308 22.62 -20.35 4.65
N ASP A 309 23.63 -21.21 4.54
CA ASP A 309 24.63 -21.42 5.58
C ASP A 309 25.50 -20.17 5.76
N PHE A 310 25.96 -19.55 4.66
CA PHE A 310 26.68 -18.27 4.71
C PHE A 310 25.88 -17.19 5.44
N PHE A 311 24.58 -17.09 5.16
CA PHE A 311 23.69 -16.16 5.83
C PHE A 311 23.07 -16.72 7.12
N ASN A 312 23.54 -17.81 7.72
CA ASN A 312 23.02 -18.35 8.99
C ASN A 312 21.47 -18.51 9.00
N ILE A 313 20.90 -18.93 7.87
CA ILE A 313 19.46 -19.16 7.74
C ILE A 313 19.18 -20.62 8.15
N PRO A 314 18.38 -20.86 9.21
CA PRO A 314 18.10 -22.21 9.67
C PRO A 314 17.54 -23.11 8.56
N VAL A 315 17.92 -24.39 8.60
CA VAL A 315 17.34 -25.41 7.73
C VAL A 315 15.86 -25.55 8.04
N LEU A 316 15.04 -25.61 6.99
CA LEU A 316 13.60 -25.86 7.11
C LEU A 316 13.39 -27.33 7.45
N VAL A 317 12.84 -27.60 8.65
CA VAL A 317 12.41 -28.93 9.03
C VAL A 317 11.14 -29.26 8.26
N LYS A 318 11.20 -30.32 7.43
CA LYS A 318 10.01 -30.83 6.73
C LYS A 318 9.13 -31.55 7.74
N HIS A 319 8.09 -30.87 8.23
CA HIS A 319 7.08 -31.51 9.06
C HIS A 319 6.17 -32.38 8.19
N ASN A 320 5.91 -33.62 8.62
CA ASN A 320 4.94 -34.48 7.93
C ASN A 320 3.54 -33.83 8.05
N PRO A 321 2.87 -33.49 6.93
CA PRO A 321 1.54 -32.86 6.95
C PRO A 321 0.48 -33.67 7.70
N ASP A 322 0.66 -34.98 7.84
CA ASP A 322 -0.27 -35.86 8.57
C ASP A 322 -0.16 -35.75 10.10
N ASN A 323 0.98 -35.25 10.60
CA ASN A 323 1.28 -35.13 12.04
C ASN A 323 1.15 -33.69 12.55
N LEU A 324 0.80 -32.74 11.67
CA LEU A 324 0.47 -31.39 12.09
C LEU A 324 -0.89 -31.43 12.80
N PRO A 325 -1.05 -30.71 13.92
CA PRO A 325 -2.31 -30.69 14.66
C PRO A 325 -3.45 -30.00 13.90
N MET A 326 -3.20 -29.48 12.68
CA MET A 326 -4.28 -29.09 11.78
C MET A 326 -5.25 -30.25 11.64
N THR A 327 -6.46 -30.08 12.17
CA THR A 327 -7.47 -31.12 12.23
C THR A 327 -7.64 -31.71 10.83
N LYS A 328 -7.61 -33.05 10.67
CA LYS A 328 -7.93 -33.72 9.39
C LYS A 328 -9.25 -33.20 8.79
N GLU A 329 -10.16 -32.71 9.65
CA GLU A 329 -11.38 -31.98 9.28
C GLU A 329 -11.12 -30.67 8.53
N GLN A 330 -10.16 -29.84 8.94
CA GLN A 330 -9.83 -28.59 8.24
C GLN A 330 -9.30 -28.84 6.83
N ASN A 331 -8.55 -29.92 6.58
CA ASN A 331 -8.12 -30.29 5.23
C ASN A 331 -9.25 -30.85 4.36
N LYS A 332 -10.31 -31.42 4.97
CA LYS A 332 -11.53 -31.87 4.27
C LYS A 332 -12.53 -30.74 3.98
N LYS A 333 -12.50 -29.64 4.72
CA LYS A 333 -13.41 -28.51 4.51
C LYS A 333 -13.08 -27.80 3.19
N SER A 334 -14.10 -27.66 2.33
CA SER A 334 -14.02 -26.83 1.12
C SER A 334 -13.65 -25.39 1.47
N THR A 335 -12.92 -24.69 0.59
CA THR A 335 -12.53 -23.27 0.77
C THR A 335 -13.72 -22.36 1.06
N VAL A 336 -14.91 -22.69 0.52
CA VAL A 336 -16.16 -21.97 0.78
C VAL A 336 -16.66 -22.21 2.20
N GLN A 337 -16.60 -23.45 2.68
CA GLN A 337 -16.95 -23.78 4.06
C GLN A 337 -15.99 -23.10 5.04
N ALA A 338 -14.71 -23.06 4.68
CA ALA A 338 -13.70 -22.36 5.44
C ALA A 338 -13.98 -20.85 5.55
N ALA A 339 -14.38 -20.22 4.44
CA ALA A 339 -14.79 -18.82 4.45
C ALA A 339 -15.99 -18.57 5.36
N LYS A 340 -16.99 -19.46 5.33
CA LYS A 340 -18.20 -19.36 6.16
C LYS A 340 -17.89 -19.51 7.64
N ASP A 341 -17.06 -20.48 8.01
CA ASP A 341 -16.66 -20.74 9.39
C ASP A 341 -15.77 -19.60 9.93
N ALA A 342 -14.85 -19.06 9.12
CA ALA A 342 -14.04 -17.89 9.49
C ALA A 342 -14.91 -16.65 9.74
N TRP A 343 -15.94 -16.43 8.93
CA TRP A 343 -16.88 -15.32 9.11
C TRP A 343 -17.72 -15.48 10.38
N LYS A 344 -18.23 -16.69 10.67
CA LYS A 344 -18.92 -16.99 11.93
C LYS A 344 -18.02 -16.77 13.14
N ASN A 345 -16.78 -17.27 13.09
CA ASN A 345 -15.79 -17.08 14.17
C ASN A 345 -15.49 -15.59 14.40
N PHE A 346 -15.39 -14.80 13.33
CA PHE A 346 -15.23 -13.35 13.41
C PHE A 346 -16.44 -12.67 14.05
N GLN A 347 -17.67 -13.04 13.66
CA GLN A 347 -18.89 -12.53 14.26
C GLN A 347 -19.00 -12.85 15.75
N VAL A 348 -18.73 -14.09 16.14
CA VAL A 348 -18.74 -14.52 17.54
C VAL A 348 -17.71 -13.73 18.35
N THR A 349 -16.51 -13.54 17.78
CA THR A 349 -15.45 -12.73 18.42
C THR A 349 -15.90 -11.28 18.61
N ARG A 350 -16.54 -10.68 17.60
CA ARG A 350 -17.08 -9.33 17.69
C ARG A 350 -18.18 -9.22 18.75
N GLN A 351 -19.11 -10.16 18.79
CA GLN A 351 -20.16 -10.21 19.81
C GLN A 351 -19.59 -10.34 21.23
N LEU A 352 -18.51 -11.11 21.39
CA LEU A 352 -17.80 -11.24 22.65
C LEU A 352 -17.13 -9.93 23.08
N GLN A 353 -16.46 -9.24 22.15
CA GLN A 353 -15.86 -7.93 22.40
C GLN A 353 -16.91 -6.87 22.75
N ASP A 354 -18.06 -6.88 22.05
CA ASP A 354 -19.16 -5.97 22.33
C ASP A 354 -19.74 -6.21 23.73
N ARG A 355 -19.86 -7.47 24.16
CA ARG A 355 -20.25 -7.83 25.54
C ARG A 355 -19.22 -7.36 26.57
N GLN A 356 -17.94 -7.57 26.32
CA GLN A 356 -16.87 -7.09 27.20
C GLN A 356 -16.88 -5.57 27.34
N ARG A 357 -17.02 -4.84 26.23
CA ARG A 357 -17.19 -3.38 26.26
C ARG A 357 -18.41 -2.96 27.05
N TYR A 358 -19.54 -3.65 26.90
CA TYR A 358 -20.75 -3.35 27.66
C TYR A 358 -20.53 -3.56 29.16
N ASP A 359 -19.86 -4.64 29.55
CA ASP A 359 -19.52 -4.93 30.94
C ASP A 359 -18.53 -3.92 31.51
N GLU A 360 -17.52 -3.50 30.75
CA GLU A 360 -16.57 -2.44 31.12
C GLU A 360 -17.29 -1.10 31.35
N VAL A 361 -18.19 -0.71 30.42
CA VAL A 361 -18.99 0.51 30.56
C VAL A 361 -19.91 0.41 31.78
N ARG A 362 -20.54 -0.76 32.01
CA ARG A 362 -21.40 -0.98 33.18
C ARG A 362 -20.61 -0.91 34.48
N PHE A 363 -19.41 -1.47 34.51
CA PHE A 363 -18.51 -1.43 35.66
C PHE A 363 -18.01 -0.02 35.94
N ALA A 364 -17.53 0.69 34.91
CA ALA A 364 -17.12 2.09 35.02
C ALA A 364 -18.28 2.97 35.51
N LYS A 365 -19.47 2.80 34.93
CA LYS A 365 -20.68 3.50 35.35
C LYS A 365 -21.07 3.15 36.79
N ALA A 366 -20.91 1.92 37.25
CA ALA A 366 -21.17 1.56 38.64
C ALA A 366 -20.20 2.26 39.62
N GLY A 367 -18.97 2.53 39.20
CA GLY A 367 -17.99 3.29 39.99
C GLY A 367 -18.18 4.81 39.98
N THR A 368 -18.78 5.37 38.92
CA THR A 368 -18.99 6.83 38.76
C THR A 368 -20.43 7.27 38.99
N ALA A 369 -21.40 6.35 39.03
CA ALA A 369 -22.79 6.69 39.25
C ALA A 369 -23.02 7.16 40.70
N PRO A 370 -24.02 8.03 40.92
CA PRO A 370 -24.43 8.42 42.26
C PRO A 370 -24.76 7.19 43.11
N ILE A 371 -24.30 7.19 44.37
CA ILE A 371 -24.54 6.09 45.32
C ILE A 371 -26.05 5.88 45.44
N VAL A 372 -26.53 4.71 45.02
CA VAL A 372 -27.93 4.33 45.17
C VAL A 372 -28.17 3.95 46.63
N ARG A 373 -29.19 4.55 47.26
CA ARG A 373 -29.56 4.21 48.65
C ARG A 373 -30.06 2.76 48.70
N THR A 374 -29.32 1.90 49.36
CA THR A 374 -29.69 0.50 49.63
C THR A 374 -30.17 0.33 51.07
N TYR A 375 -31.16 -0.53 51.30
CA TYR A 375 -31.62 -0.87 52.64
C TYR A 375 -30.87 -2.08 53.20
N LYS A 376 -30.59 -2.10 54.51
CA LYS A 376 -29.95 -3.26 55.20
C LYS A 376 -30.83 -4.51 55.21
N TYR A 377 -32.14 -4.32 55.09
CA TYR A 377 -33.15 -5.37 55.01
C TYR A 377 -33.92 -5.21 53.70
N ASP A 378 -34.45 -6.31 53.17
CA ASP A 378 -35.28 -6.28 51.95
C ASP A 378 -36.57 -5.49 52.23
N PRO A 379 -36.74 -4.28 51.65
CA PRO A 379 -37.90 -3.42 51.91
C PRO A 379 -39.17 -3.96 51.24
N THR A 380 -39.06 -4.92 50.32
CA THR A 380 -40.21 -5.52 49.62
C THR A 380 -40.88 -6.62 50.45
N ILE A 381 -40.19 -7.14 51.46
CA ILE A 381 -40.75 -8.10 52.42
C ILE A 381 -41.47 -7.31 53.53
N THR A 382 -42.75 -7.03 53.29
CA THR A 382 -43.62 -6.51 54.35
C THR A 382 -43.85 -7.58 55.43
N SER A 383 -44.09 -7.16 56.67
CA SER A 383 -44.38 -8.03 57.84
C SER A 383 -45.41 -9.14 57.52
N LYS A 384 -46.40 -8.85 56.68
CA LYS A 384 -47.42 -9.81 56.21
C LYS A 384 -46.84 -10.96 55.37
N THR A 385 -45.85 -10.70 54.53
CA THR A 385 -45.16 -11.72 53.72
C THR A 385 -44.21 -12.57 54.58
N LYS A 386 -43.58 -11.97 55.60
CA LYS A 386 -42.75 -12.69 56.58
C LYS A 386 -43.59 -13.65 57.44
N ALA A 387 -44.79 -13.22 57.84
CA ALA A 387 -45.76 -14.07 58.54
C ALA A 387 -46.28 -15.22 57.66
N LYS A 388 -46.61 -14.95 56.38
CA LYS A 388 -47.07 -15.98 55.42
C LYS A 388 -45.96 -16.98 55.05
N ARG A 389 -44.70 -16.54 54.93
CA ARG A 389 -43.56 -17.45 54.67
C ARG A 389 -43.27 -18.33 55.87
N ASN A 390 -43.29 -17.77 57.08
CA ASN A 390 -43.10 -18.54 58.31
C ASN A 390 -44.27 -19.49 58.59
N SER A 391 -45.51 -19.15 58.21
CA SER A 391 -46.65 -20.07 58.31
C SER A 391 -46.53 -21.24 57.33
N ILE A 392 -46.13 -20.99 56.07
CA ILE A 392 -45.94 -22.06 55.06
C ILE A 392 -44.80 -23.01 55.44
N ILE A 393 -43.72 -22.51 56.05
CA ILE A 393 -42.60 -23.34 56.53
C ILE A 393 -43.02 -24.17 57.76
N SER A 394 -43.80 -23.60 58.68
CA SER A 394 -44.36 -24.32 59.83
C SER A 394 -45.32 -25.43 59.39
N THR A 395 -46.26 -25.17 58.48
CA THR A 395 -47.21 -26.17 57.99
C THR A 395 -46.53 -27.32 57.23
N LYS A 396 -45.42 -27.08 56.52
CA LYS A 396 -44.64 -28.15 55.88
C LYS A 396 -43.78 -28.96 56.85
N ALA A 397 -43.40 -28.40 58.00
CA ALA A 397 -42.69 -29.13 59.04
C ALA A 397 -43.62 -30.08 59.83
N THR A 398 -44.90 -29.72 59.99
CA THR A 398 -45.90 -30.55 60.69
C THR A 398 -46.44 -31.72 59.84
N ILE A 399 -46.32 -31.67 58.51
CA ILE A 399 -46.75 -32.77 57.61
C ILE A 399 -45.67 -33.86 57.44
N LYS A 400 -44.53 -33.74 58.13
CA LYS A 400 -43.40 -34.70 58.05
C LYS A 400 -42.97 -35.26 59.42
N GLN A 401 -43.90 -35.29 60.37
CA GLN A 401 -43.96 -36.23 61.50
C GLN A 401 -45.29 -36.98 61.39
#